data_AF-M7A064-F1
#
_entry.id   AF-M7A064-F1
#
_cell.length_a   1.000
_cell.length_b   1.000
_cell.length_c   1.000
_cell.angle_alpha   90.00
_cell.angle_beta   90.00
_cell.angle_gamma   90.00
#
_symmetry.space_group_name_H-M   'P 1'
#
loop_
_entity.id
_entity.type
_entity.pdbx_description
1 polymer ?
#
loop_
_entity_poly.entity_id
_entity_poly.type
_entity_poly.pdbx_seq_one_letter_code
_entity_poly.pdbx_strand_id
1 'polypeptide(L)'
;MKRKYVYEEKKFFYPFSLGEKVNFFLQSSFGELFREKFTAELESDLDRIEKKEIDSNSILNRLWLDLQTQIQNSKFILFQKEWATVLQKKKETGWGICPVCRNGILQKKKSSRKKEFYQCNRFPDCEFVSYELPESLE
;
A
#
# COMPACT_ATOMS: atom_id res chain seq x y z
N MET A 1 -15.22 -4.14 -5.18
CA MET A 1 -14.83 -3.95 -3.74
C MET A 1 -15.27 -2.57 -3.24
N LYS A 2 -15.99 -2.47 -2.10
CA LYS A 2 -16.61 -1.20 -1.64
C LYS A 2 -15.62 -0.13 -1.13
N ARG A 3 -14.48 -0.53 -0.55
CA ARG A 3 -13.52 0.39 0.09
C ARG A 3 -12.41 0.94 -0.81
N LYS A 4 -12.34 0.51 -2.08
CA LYS A 4 -11.35 0.96 -3.07
C LYS A 4 -9.88 0.87 -2.61
N TYR A 5 -9.53 -0.14 -1.82
CA TYR A 5 -8.12 -0.44 -1.49
C TYR A 5 -7.45 -1.28 -2.56
N VAL A 6 -8.20 -2.19 -3.17
CA VAL A 6 -7.74 -3.12 -4.20
C VAL A 6 -8.76 -3.15 -5.35
N TYR A 7 -8.27 -3.36 -6.56
CA TYR A 7 -9.06 -3.79 -7.71
C TYR A 7 -8.61 -5.17 -8.18
N GLU A 8 -9.51 -5.85 -8.88
CA GLU A 8 -9.27 -7.16 -9.47
C GLU A 8 -9.21 -7.01 -10.99
N GLU A 9 -8.20 -7.59 -11.61
CA GLU A 9 -8.01 -7.64 -13.05
C GLU A 9 -7.42 -8.99 -13.43
N LYS A 10 -8.08 -9.72 -14.35
CA LYS A 10 -7.68 -11.08 -14.77
C LYS A 10 -7.36 -12.06 -13.63
N LYS A 11 -8.12 -12.01 -12.53
CA LYS A 11 -7.91 -12.80 -11.28
C LYS A 11 -6.69 -12.39 -10.45
N PHE A 12 -5.99 -11.33 -10.82
CA PHE A 12 -4.94 -10.72 -10.02
C PHE A 12 -5.50 -9.53 -9.23
N PHE A 13 -4.97 -9.34 -8.03
CA PHE A 13 -5.33 -8.22 -7.16
C PHE A 13 -4.25 -7.16 -7.19
N TYR A 14 -4.65 -5.92 -7.46
CA TYR A 14 -3.75 -4.78 -7.53
C TYR A 14 -4.19 -3.69 -6.54
N PRO A 15 -3.24 -3.06 -5.83
CA PRO A 15 -3.59 -2.00 -4.90
C PRO A 15 -3.94 -0.72 -5.66
N PHE A 16 -5.00 -0.04 -5.22
CA PHE A 16 -5.20 1.36 -5.56
C PHE A 16 -4.19 2.24 -4.79
N SER A 17 -3.91 3.44 -5.28
CA SER A 17 -3.08 4.44 -4.58
C SER A 17 -3.53 4.70 -3.14
N LEU A 18 -4.85 4.61 -2.88
CA LEU A 18 -5.41 4.74 -1.53
C LEU A 18 -5.00 3.55 -0.65
N GLY A 19 -5.08 2.33 -1.18
CA GLY A 19 -4.65 1.11 -0.49
C GLY A 19 -3.17 1.14 -0.15
N GLU A 20 -2.32 1.53 -1.11
CA GLU A 20 -0.88 1.68 -0.88
C GLU A 20 -0.59 2.69 0.23
N LYS A 21 -1.23 3.86 0.19
CA LYS A 21 -1.04 4.91 1.20
C LYS A 21 -1.49 4.46 2.60
N VAL A 22 -2.65 3.80 2.70
CA VAL A 22 -3.18 3.31 3.97
C VAL A 22 -2.30 2.19 4.52
N ASN A 23 -1.90 1.23 3.69
CA ASN A 23 -1.00 0.17 4.11
C ASN A 23 0.34 0.73 4.61
N PHE A 24 0.95 1.66 3.88
CA PHE A 24 2.18 2.32 4.31
C PHE A 24 1.99 3.06 5.64
N PHE A 25 0.89 3.81 5.81
CA PHE A 25 0.58 4.48 7.06
C PHE A 25 0.50 3.51 8.24
N LEU A 26 -0.24 2.41 8.07
CA LEU A 26 -0.45 1.41 9.11
C LEU A 26 0.86 0.71 9.49
N GLN A 27 1.66 0.30 8.51
CA GLN A 27 2.94 -0.37 8.76
C GLN A 27 3.97 0.56 9.41
N SER A 28 4.07 1.82 8.96
CA SER A 28 5.04 2.77 9.54
C SER A 28 4.64 3.26 10.92
N SER A 29 3.34 3.41 11.20
CA SER A 29 2.87 4.00 12.46
C SER A 29 2.55 2.96 13.53
N PHE A 30 2.11 1.77 13.11
CA PHE A 30 1.60 0.71 13.98
C PHE A 30 2.26 -0.63 13.70
N GLY A 31 3.53 -0.59 13.26
CA GLY A 31 4.24 -1.74 12.71
C GLY A 31 4.05 -3.03 13.49
N GLU A 32 4.10 -3.02 14.83
CA GLU A 32 3.94 -4.25 15.62
C GLU A 32 2.50 -4.80 15.66
N LEU A 33 1.48 -3.93 15.59
CA LEU A 33 0.04 -4.31 15.66
C LEU A 33 -0.52 -4.76 14.32
N PHE A 34 0.17 -4.51 13.21
CA PHE A 34 -0.29 -4.86 11.87
C PHE A 34 0.64 -5.85 11.16
N ARG A 35 1.41 -6.63 11.92
CA ARG A 35 2.17 -7.77 11.36
C ARG A 35 1.31 -9.01 11.30
N GLU A 36 1.62 -9.87 10.34
CA GLU A 36 1.04 -11.21 10.22
C GLU A 36 1.11 -11.98 11.55
N LYS A 37 2.25 -11.90 12.25
CA LYS A 37 2.46 -12.56 13.55
C LYS A 37 1.45 -12.10 14.61
N PHE A 38 1.14 -10.80 14.67
CA PHE A 38 0.16 -10.27 15.61
C PHE A 38 -1.24 -10.83 15.32
N THR A 39 -1.63 -10.90 14.05
CA THR A 39 -2.91 -11.50 13.65
C THR A 39 -2.97 -12.96 14.06
N ALA A 40 -1.92 -13.75 13.80
CA ALA A 40 -1.88 -15.16 14.19
C ALA A 40 -1.97 -15.36 15.71
N GLU A 41 -1.29 -14.51 16.50
CA GLU A 41 -1.36 -14.52 17.96
C GLU A 41 -2.76 -14.14 18.48
N LEU A 42 -3.39 -13.14 17.87
CA LEU A 42 -4.75 -12.73 18.24
C LEU A 42 -5.76 -13.85 17.98
N GLU A 43 -5.73 -14.48 16.80
CA GLU A 43 -6.60 -15.62 16.49
C GLU A 43 -6.37 -16.79 17.48
N SER A 44 -5.11 -17.07 17.82
CA SER A 44 -4.77 -18.09 18.83
C SER A 44 -5.33 -17.73 20.22
N ASP A 45 -5.29 -16.46 20.60
CA ASP A 45 -5.88 -16.00 21.86
C ASP A 45 -7.41 -16.08 21.82
N LEU A 46 -8.06 -15.82 20.68
CA LEU A 46 -9.52 -15.99 20.52
C LEU A 46 -9.93 -17.46 20.71
N ASP A 47 -9.20 -18.41 20.15
CA ASP A 47 -9.45 -19.84 20.33
C ASP A 47 -9.32 -20.27 21.81
N ARG A 48 -8.37 -19.68 22.54
CA ARG A 48 -8.16 -19.94 23.97
C ARG A 48 -9.27 -19.35 24.84
N ILE A 49 -9.83 -18.20 24.44
CA ILE A 49 -11.02 -17.63 25.09
C ILE A 49 -12.22 -18.57 24.92
N GLU A 50 -12.43 -19.11 23.72
CA GLU A 50 -13.51 -20.07 23.46
C GLU A 50 -13.39 -21.30 24.37
N LYS A 51 -12.16 -21.80 24.55
CA LYS A 51 -11.83 -22.92 25.45
C LYS A 51 -11.84 -22.55 26.94
N LYS A 52 -12.09 -21.28 27.28
CA LYS A 52 -12.04 -20.74 28.65
C LYS A 52 -10.68 -20.88 29.34
N GLU A 53 -9.60 -20.95 28.56
CA GLU A 53 -8.23 -21.03 29.08
C GLU A 53 -7.68 -19.66 29.48
N ILE A 54 -8.21 -18.59 28.89
CA ILE A 54 -7.83 -17.19 29.18
C ILE A 54 -9.08 -16.30 29.27
N ASP A 55 -8.96 -15.21 30.03
CA ASP A 55 -10.03 -14.22 30.20
C ASP A 55 -9.99 -13.15 29.09
N SER A 56 -11.15 -12.82 28.51
CA SER A 56 -11.24 -11.84 27.43
C SER A 56 -10.84 -10.43 27.84
N ASN A 57 -11.11 -10.02 29.08
CA ASN A 57 -10.73 -8.68 29.55
C ASN A 57 -9.21 -8.55 29.65
N SER A 58 -8.51 -9.63 30.02
CA SER A 58 -7.04 -9.64 30.02
C SER A 58 -6.45 -9.34 28.63
N ILE A 59 -7.03 -9.93 27.58
CA ILE A 59 -6.62 -9.70 26.19
C ILE A 59 -6.98 -8.28 25.74
N LEU A 60 -8.21 -7.81 26.02
CA LEU A 60 -8.65 -6.45 25.67
C LEU A 60 -7.76 -5.39 26.33
N ASN A 61 -7.43 -5.55 27.61
CA ASN A 61 -6.56 -4.61 28.32
C ASN A 61 -5.16 -4.58 27.72
N ARG A 62 -4.57 -5.73 27.40
CA ARG A 62 -3.26 -5.81 26.73
C ARG A 62 -3.29 -5.09 25.38
N LEU A 63 -4.25 -5.44 24.52
CA LEU A 63 -4.40 -4.84 23.18
C LEU A 63 -4.62 -3.33 23.25
N TRP A 64 -5.42 -2.88 24.21
CA TRP A 64 -5.69 -1.46 24.40
C TRP A 64 -4.44 -0.69 24.81
N LEU A 65 -3.65 -1.21 25.76
CA LEU A 65 -2.41 -0.58 26.21
C LEU A 65 -1.37 -0.50 25.09
N ASP A 66 -1.23 -1.56 24.29
CA ASP A 66 -0.32 -1.59 23.14
C ASP A 66 -0.74 -0.56 22.10
N LEU A 67 -2.04 -0.51 21.77
CA LEU A 67 -2.60 0.47 20.83
C LEU A 67 -2.41 1.90 21.32
N GLN A 68 -2.71 2.18 22.59
CA GLN A 68 -2.53 3.52 23.16
C GLN A 68 -1.07 3.96 23.07
N THR A 69 -0.14 3.07 23.42
CA THR A 69 1.30 3.32 23.34
C THR A 69 1.73 3.64 21.92
N GLN A 70 1.24 2.88 20.93
CA GLN A 70 1.55 3.15 19.52
C GLN A 70 0.92 4.44 19.02
N ILE A 71 -0.31 4.77 19.40
CA ILE A 71 -0.94 6.05 19.05
C ILE A 71 -0.12 7.22 19.61
N GLN A 72 0.30 7.16 20.87
CA GLN A 72 1.10 8.21 21.50
C GLN A 72 2.47 8.38 20.85
N ASN A 73 3.10 7.27 20.48
CA ASN A 73 4.40 7.27 19.81
C ASN A 73 4.31 7.54 18.31
N SER A 74 3.12 7.46 17.72
CA SER A 74 2.91 7.65 16.28
C SER A 74 3.17 9.11 15.90
N LYS A 75 4.31 9.36 15.26
CA LYS A 75 4.63 10.68 14.73
C LYS A 75 3.99 10.84 13.36
N PHE A 76 2.73 11.29 13.34
CA PHE A 76 2.00 11.62 12.11
C PHE A 76 2.79 12.53 11.14
N ILE A 77 3.64 13.41 11.70
CA ILE A 77 4.53 14.29 10.94
C ILE A 77 5.62 13.50 10.19
N LEU A 78 6.16 12.41 10.75
CA LEU A 78 7.15 11.56 10.08
C LEU A 78 6.52 10.85 8.88
N PHE A 79 5.30 10.34 9.03
CA PHE A 79 4.57 9.67 7.94
C PHE A 79 4.46 10.52 6.68
N GLN A 80 4.11 11.81 6.80
CA GLN A 80 3.95 12.67 5.61
C GLN A 80 5.26 12.84 4.85
N LYS A 81 6.37 13.00 5.56
CA LYS A 81 7.70 13.13 4.96
C LYS A 81 8.14 11.84 4.28
N GLU A 82 8.01 10.71 4.99
CA GLU A 82 8.37 9.38 4.46
C GLU A 82 7.54 9.02 3.23
N TRP A 83 6.23 9.24 3.26
CA TRP A 83 5.35 8.96 2.12
C TRP A 83 5.69 9.85 0.90
N ALA A 84 6.08 11.11 1.12
CA ALA A 84 6.53 11.98 0.03
C ALA A 84 7.81 11.44 -0.63
N THR A 85 8.76 10.92 0.16
CA THR A 85 9.98 10.26 -0.35
C THR A 85 9.65 8.98 -1.12
N VAL A 86 8.73 8.15 -0.62
CA VAL A 86 8.27 6.94 -1.33
C VAL A 86 7.64 7.29 -2.68
N LEU A 87 6.82 8.34 -2.73
CA LEU A 87 6.23 8.81 -3.99
C LEU A 87 7.27 9.38 -4.97
N GLN A 88 8.31 10.08 -4.47
CA GLN A 88 9.40 10.56 -5.31
C GLN A 88 10.18 9.39 -5.92
N LYS A 89 10.59 8.42 -5.10
CA LYS A 89 11.28 7.22 -5.56
C LYS A 89 10.45 6.42 -6.58
N LYS A 90 9.13 6.29 -6.36
CA LYS A 90 8.21 5.61 -7.30
C LYS A 90 8.09 6.35 -8.65
N LYS A 91 8.28 7.68 -8.67
CA LYS A 91 8.36 8.44 -9.94
C LYS A 91 9.69 8.18 -10.68
N GLU A 92 10.78 7.97 -9.95
CA GLU A 92 12.11 7.71 -10.50
C GLU A 92 12.24 6.28 -11.06
N THR A 93 11.79 5.28 -10.30
CA THR A 93 11.72 3.87 -10.76
C THR A 93 10.65 3.67 -11.83
N GLY A 94 9.69 4.61 -11.88
CA GLY A 94 8.50 4.63 -12.71
C GLY A 94 7.57 3.44 -12.51
N TRP A 95 6.57 3.38 -13.39
CA TRP A 95 5.37 2.56 -13.25
C TRP A 95 5.41 1.27 -14.05
N GLY A 96 6.60 0.85 -14.49
CA GLY A 96 6.81 -0.34 -15.32
C GLY A 96 7.71 -0.05 -16.51
N ILE A 97 8.16 -1.12 -17.16
CA ILE A 97 8.95 -1.05 -18.38
C ILE A 97 8.01 -0.73 -19.55
N CYS A 98 8.44 0.15 -20.46
CA CYS A 98 7.69 0.46 -21.65
C CYS A 98 7.55 -0.77 -22.56
N PRO A 99 6.33 -1.21 -22.91
CA PRO A 99 6.12 -2.41 -23.73
C PRO A 99 6.66 -2.27 -25.16
N VAL A 100 6.78 -1.03 -25.65
CA VAL A 100 7.23 -0.75 -27.02
C VAL A 100 8.76 -0.74 -27.13
N CYS A 101 9.44 0.07 -26.32
CA CYS A 101 10.89 0.22 -26.46
C CYS A 101 11.71 -0.68 -25.52
N ARG A 102 11.09 -1.33 -24.53
CA ARG A 102 11.66 -2.23 -23.50
C ARG A 102 12.82 -1.68 -22.64
N ASN A 103 13.37 -0.54 -23.03
CA ASN A 103 14.48 0.16 -22.37
C ASN A 103 14.01 1.44 -21.68
N GLY A 104 12.76 1.83 -21.89
CA GLY A 104 12.13 3.00 -21.27
C GLY A 104 11.30 2.63 -20.07
N ILE A 105 11.08 3.59 -19.18
CA ILE A 105 10.27 3.47 -17.98
C ILE A 105 8.99 4.30 -18.18
N LEU A 106 7.86 3.78 -17.73
CA LEU A 106 6.58 4.47 -17.77
C LEU A 106 6.48 5.52 -16.67
N GLN A 107 6.18 6.76 -17.05
CA GLN A 107 5.92 7.87 -16.14
C GLN A 107 4.46 8.25 -16.16
N LYS A 108 3.89 8.46 -14.97
CA LYS A 108 2.53 8.94 -14.80
C LYS A 108 2.47 10.45 -14.99
N LYS A 109 1.73 10.89 -16.01
CA LYS A 109 1.47 12.30 -16.37
C LYS A 109 -0.02 12.63 -16.26
N LYS A 110 -0.35 13.92 -16.32
CA LYS A 110 -1.73 14.44 -16.34
C LYS A 110 -1.95 15.22 -17.63
N SER A 111 -3.06 14.96 -18.29
CA SER A 111 -3.50 15.74 -19.44
C SER A 111 -4.07 17.09 -18.99
N SER A 112 -4.25 18.01 -19.94
CA SER A 112 -4.91 19.31 -19.69
C SER A 112 -6.32 19.17 -19.10
N ARG A 113 -6.99 18.02 -19.31
CA ARG A 113 -8.30 17.68 -18.72
C ARG A 113 -8.19 16.95 -17.37
N LYS A 114 -7.03 17.02 -16.70
CA LYS A 114 -6.72 16.35 -15.42
C LYS A 114 -6.86 14.81 -15.44
N LYS A 115 -7.01 14.18 -16.61
CA LYS A 115 -6.96 12.71 -16.74
C LYS A 115 -5.51 12.25 -16.63
N GLU A 116 -5.27 11.23 -15.81
CA GLU A 116 -3.96 10.61 -15.62
C GLU A 116 -3.67 9.64 -16.79
N PHE A 117 -2.43 9.63 -17.27
CA PHE A 117 -1.95 8.72 -18.31
C PHE A 117 -0.49 8.33 -18.06
N TYR A 118 -0.05 7.23 -18.64
CA TYR A 118 1.32 6.72 -18.56
C TYR A 118 2.02 6.94 -19.90
N GLN A 119 3.19 7.59 -19.87
CA GLN A 119 4.00 7.86 -21.06
C GLN A 119 5.41 7.31 -20.87
N CYS A 120 6.03 6.80 -21.93
CA CYS A 120 7.45 6.45 -21.90
C CYS A 120 8.33 7.66 -21.56
N ASN A 121 9.30 7.49 -20.64
CA ASN A 121 10.26 8.54 -20.29
C ASN A 121 11.19 8.94 -21.46
N ARG A 122 11.27 8.13 -22.52
CA ARG A 122 12.09 8.38 -23.71
C ARG A 122 11.38 9.21 -24.79
N PHE A 123 10.23 9.82 -24.52
CA PHE A 123 9.60 10.73 -25.47
C PHE A 123 10.55 11.89 -25.82
N PRO A 124 10.76 12.24 -27.11
CA PRO A 124 10.01 11.82 -28.31
C PRO A 124 10.47 10.51 -28.97
N ASP A 125 11.64 9.94 -28.62
CA ASP A 125 12.17 8.70 -29.22
C ASP A 125 11.23 7.48 -29.05
N CYS A 126 10.34 7.52 -28.06
CA CYS A 126 9.28 6.54 -27.87
C CYS A 126 7.96 7.23 -27.51
N GLU A 127 7.00 7.20 -28.44
CA GLU A 127 5.71 7.88 -28.31
C GLU A 127 4.63 7.06 -27.59
N PHE A 128 5.01 5.98 -26.90
CA PHE A 128 4.05 5.14 -26.18
C PHE A 128 3.32 5.94 -25.09
N VAL A 129 1.99 5.94 -25.18
CA VAL A 129 1.06 6.53 -24.21
C VAL A 129 -0.08 5.54 -23.95
N SER A 130 -0.41 5.33 -22.68
CA SER A 130 -1.56 4.52 -22.27
C SER A 130 -2.33 5.21 -21.16
N TYR A 131 -3.65 5.06 -21.13
CA TYR A 131 -4.48 5.55 -20.01
C TYR A 131 -4.61 4.52 -18.88
N GLU A 132 -4.19 3.29 -19.15
CA GLU A 132 -4.13 2.18 -18.20
C GLU A 132 -2.68 1.74 -18.02
N LEU A 133 -2.34 1.17 -16.87
CA LEU A 133 -0.99 0.64 -16.68
C LEU A 133 -0.88 -0.62 -17.55
N PRO A 134 0.03 -0.68 -18.55
CA PRO A 134 0.15 -1.88 -19.36
C PRO A 134 0.59 -3.02 -18.45
N GLU A 135 -0.11 -4.14 -18.57
CA GLU A 135 0.30 -5.39 -17.94
C GLU A 135 1.76 -5.68 -18.32
N SER A 136 2.52 -6.22 -17.36
CA SER A 136 3.84 -6.77 -17.64
C SER A 136 3.70 -7.75 -18.80
N LEU A 137 4.25 -7.39 -19.97
CA LEU A 137 4.41 -8.33 -21.07
C LEU A 137 5.39 -9.40 -20.58
N GLU A 138 4.87 -10.58 -20.29
CA GLU A 138 5.65 -11.82 -20.27
C GLU A 138 6.32 -12.05 -21.63
#